data_AF-A0A672N7G0-F1
#
_entry.id   AF-A0A672N7G0-F1
#
_cell.length_a   1.000
_cell.length_b   1.000
_cell.length_c   1.000
_cell.angle_alpha   90.00
_cell.angle_beta   90.00
_cell.angle_gamma   90.00
#
_symmetry.space_group_name_H-M   'P 1'
#
loop_
_entity.id
_entity.type
_entity.pdbx_description
1 polymer ?
#
loop_
_entity_poly.entity_id
_entity_poly.type
_entity_poly.pdbx_seq_one_letter_code
_entity_poly.pdbx_strand_id
1 'polypeptide(L)'
;MSCVNPVDLHIAVIADMTVFSYLDAAEEPGEEGKVITSDSLKTGFTLETEPCMKKKILYALLLIIRPFVPALVPPKIPDGEKVDFDDIHRKRMEKDLTELQTLIEAHFESRKKEEEELINLTQRIENRRAERAEQHRIRTEREKERQNKLAEEKARKEEEEAKRKADDDAKKKKVLTSFQYMGFMQRTDKRGGPKKQTEREKKKTILSERRKELNVENLSADKLRETANELWKWMRQLEAEKFELQYRYMCQKYEITVLRNRVSDHQKK
;
A
#
# COMPACT_ATOMS: atom_id res chain seq x y z
N MET A 1 21.67 47.44 34.13
CA MET A 1 22.01 46.16 34.80
C MET A 1 20.71 45.41 35.00
N SER A 2 20.45 44.28 34.37
CA SER A 2 21.21 43.03 34.44
C SER A 2 21.20 42.28 33.11
N CYS A 3 22.34 41.72 32.73
CA CYS A 3 22.51 40.86 31.58
C CYS A 3 21.85 39.50 31.87
N VAL A 4 20.84 39.12 31.08
CA VAL A 4 20.30 37.76 31.11
C VAL A 4 21.10 36.94 30.11
N ASN A 5 21.78 35.90 30.60
CA ASN A 5 22.67 35.06 29.81
C ASN A 5 21.86 34.23 28.78
N PRO A 6 22.34 34.07 27.54
CA PRO A 6 21.64 33.34 26.48
C PRO A 6 21.58 31.80 26.67
N VAL A 7 22.17 31.28 27.74
CA VAL A 7 22.13 29.84 28.10
C VAL A 7 20.87 29.47 28.90
N ASP A 8 20.23 30.41 29.58
CA ASP A 8 19.04 30.13 30.40
C ASP A 8 17.75 29.99 29.57
N LEU A 9 17.76 30.45 28.32
CA LEU A 9 16.62 30.28 27.40
C LEU A 9 16.61 28.89 26.73
N HIS A 10 17.75 28.18 26.72
CA HIS A 10 17.87 26.87 26.09
C HIS A 10 17.39 25.72 27.00
N ILE A 11 17.40 25.94 28.32
CA ILE A 11 16.92 24.95 29.31
C ILE A 11 15.38 24.93 29.36
N ALA A 12 14.72 26.06 29.10
CA ALA A 12 13.25 26.14 29.07
C ALA A 12 12.64 25.41 27.85
N VAL A 13 13.37 25.30 26.72
CA VAL A 13 12.87 24.62 25.50
C VAL A 13 12.98 23.09 25.61
N ILE A 14 13.85 22.58 26.49
CA ILE A 14 14.02 21.13 26.70
C ILE A 14 13.00 20.58 27.71
N ALA A 15 12.48 21.42 28.62
CA ALA A 15 11.52 20.99 29.63
C ALA A 15 10.08 20.80 29.10
N ASP A 16 9.68 21.49 28.02
CA ASP A 16 8.33 21.35 27.45
C ASP A 16 8.15 20.13 26.51
N MET A 17 9.22 19.38 26.22
CA MET A 17 9.15 18.14 25.42
C MET A 17 8.88 16.87 26.24
N THR A 18 8.75 16.95 27.57
CA THR A 18 8.54 15.78 28.45
C THR A 18 7.15 15.66 29.06
N VAL A 19 6.17 16.48 28.62
CA VAL A 19 4.78 16.46 29.16
C VAL A 19 3.73 16.15 28.07
N PHE A 20 4.12 15.52 26.96
CA PHE A 20 3.16 14.97 25.98
C PHE A 20 3.52 13.53 25.55
N SER A 21 4.06 12.75 26.48
CA SER A 21 4.35 11.32 26.29
C SER A 21 3.97 10.49 27.52
N TYR A 22 2.85 10.84 28.18
CA TYR A 22 2.31 10.05 29.27
C TYR A 22 0.78 10.22 29.34
N LEU A 23 0.07 9.62 28.38
CA LEU A 23 -1.31 9.11 28.49
C LEU A 23 -1.69 8.43 27.16
N ASP A 24 -1.28 7.18 27.00
CA ASP A 24 -1.98 6.10 26.29
C ASP A 24 -1.07 4.86 26.32
N ALA A 25 -1.02 4.26 27.51
CA ALA A 25 -0.43 2.94 27.75
C ALA A 25 -1.40 2.19 28.67
N ALA A 26 -1.66 0.92 28.33
CA ALA A 26 -2.70 -0.01 28.81
C ALA A 26 -3.98 0.09 27.95
N GLU A 27 -4.29 -0.88 27.09
CA GLU A 27 -4.56 -2.28 27.46
C GLU A 27 -4.31 -3.21 26.25
N GLU A 28 -3.31 -4.10 26.38
CA GLU A 28 -3.21 -5.34 25.61
C GLU A 28 -3.81 -6.46 26.45
N PRO A 29 -4.53 -7.41 25.83
CA PRO A 29 -4.24 -8.80 26.14
C PRO A 29 -3.92 -9.62 24.89
N GLY A 30 -2.69 -10.13 24.87
CA GLY A 30 -2.43 -11.57 25.00
C GLY A 30 -2.93 -12.47 23.87
N GLU A 31 -1.97 -12.93 23.08
CA GLU A 31 -1.99 -14.11 22.21
C GLU A 31 -2.75 -15.30 22.82
N GLU A 32 -3.64 -15.95 22.04
CA GLU A 32 -3.70 -17.42 21.87
C GLU A 32 -4.46 -17.75 20.56
N GLY A 33 -3.96 -18.70 19.77
CA GLY A 33 -4.78 -19.47 18.83
C GLY A 33 -4.73 -19.11 17.33
N LYS A 34 -3.58 -19.23 16.68
CA LYS A 34 -3.49 -19.30 15.21
C LYS A 34 -3.88 -20.71 14.73
N VAL A 35 -5.17 -20.99 14.55
CA VAL A 35 -5.65 -22.14 13.77
C VAL A 35 -5.76 -21.70 12.31
N ILE A 36 -4.77 -22.12 11.50
CA ILE A 36 -4.82 -22.03 10.05
C ILE A 36 -5.22 -23.41 9.55
N THR A 37 -6.46 -23.56 9.07
CA THR A 37 -6.82 -24.68 8.20
C THR A 37 -6.57 -24.25 6.76
N SER A 38 -5.48 -24.74 6.17
CA SER A 38 -5.21 -24.65 4.74
C SER A 38 -5.32 -26.04 4.13
N ASP A 39 -6.42 -26.29 3.42
CA ASP A 39 -6.50 -27.39 2.46
C ASP A 39 -6.05 -26.88 1.08
N SER A 40 -4.88 -27.32 0.64
CA SER A 40 -4.66 -27.76 -0.75
C SER A 40 -3.24 -28.30 -0.96
N LEU A 41 -3.20 -29.61 -1.19
CA LEU A 41 -2.46 -30.32 -2.24
C LEU A 41 -1.16 -29.68 -2.79
N LYS A 42 -0.06 -30.31 -2.36
CA LYS A 42 0.99 -30.98 -3.16
C LYS A 42 2.02 -30.16 -3.98
N THR A 43 3.27 -30.61 -3.72
CA THR A 43 4.45 -30.80 -4.60
C THR A 43 5.39 -29.62 -4.91
N GLY A 44 6.68 -29.84 -4.58
CA GLY A 44 7.84 -29.26 -5.29
C GLY A 44 8.97 -28.67 -4.42
N PHE A 45 10.09 -29.41 -4.28
CA PHE A 45 11.54 -29.00 -4.30
C PHE A 45 11.95 -27.59 -3.77
N THR A 46 12.94 -27.33 -2.90
CA THR A 46 14.37 -27.77 -2.78
C THR A 46 15.06 -27.30 -1.47
N LEU A 47 16.03 -28.10 -0.98
CA LEU A 47 17.31 -27.77 -0.27
C LEU A 47 17.22 -27.05 1.13
N GLU A 48 17.90 -27.40 2.23
CA GLU A 48 19.18 -28.06 2.56
C GLU A 48 19.22 -28.69 3.99
N THR A 49 20.29 -29.45 4.28
CA THR A 49 20.75 -30.07 5.57
C THR A 49 19.98 -31.34 6.01
N GLU A 50 20.53 -32.56 6.07
CA GLU A 50 21.80 -33.11 6.57
C GLU A 50 22.25 -34.38 5.77
N PRO A 51 23.53 -34.52 5.35
CA PRO A 51 23.95 -35.59 4.43
C PRO A 51 24.66 -36.82 5.06
N CYS A 52 24.71 -36.99 6.39
CA CYS A 52 25.57 -38.01 6.99
C CYS A 52 24.95 -39.42 7.14
N MET A 53 23.65 -39.54 7.41
CA MET A 53 23.08 -40.84 7.83
C MET A 53 22.31 -41.61 6.73
N LYS A 54 21.95 -40.96 5.62
CA LYS A 54 21.15 -41.58 4.54
C LYS A 54 21.98 -42.48 3.61
N LYS A 55 23.30 -42.26 3.49
CA LYS A 55 24.18 -43.08 2.64
C LYS A 55 24.44 -44.48 3.22
N LYS A 56 24.42 -44.65 4.55
CA LYS A 56 24.67 -45.96 5.19
C LYS A 56 23.48 -46.92 5.09
N ILE A 57 22.25 -46.42 5.17
CA ILE A 57 21.04 -47.24 5.09
C ILE A 57 20.75 -47.67 3.64
N LEU A 58 21.00 -46.79 2.66
CA LEU A 58 20.82 -47.14 1.24
C LEU A 58 21.82 -48.21 0.77
N TYR A 59 23.06 -48.17 1.26
CA TYR A 59 24.08 -49.18 0.94
C TYR A 59 23.78 -50.54 1.59
N ALA A 60 23.13 -50.55 2.76
CA ALA A 60 22.71 -51.77 3.44
C ALA A 60 21.47 -52.41 2.79
N LEU A 61 20.50 -51.62 2.32
CA LEU A 61 19.30 -52.14 1.64
C LEU A 61 19.62 -52.67 0.24
N LEU A 62 20.59 -52.08 -0.47
CA LEU A 62 21.06 -52.54 -1.79
C LEU A 62 21.87 -53.86 -1.72
N LEU A 63 22.34 -54.25 -0.52
CA LEU A 63 23.06 -55.51 -0.30
C LEU A 63 22.13 -56.70 -0.01
N ILE A 64 20.87 -56.47 0.36
CA ILE A 64 19.93 -57.54 0.77
C ILE A 64 19.04 -58.01 -0.40
N ILE A 65 18.87 -57.20 -1.45
CA ILE A 65 18.05 -57.56 -2.62
C ILE A 65 18.92 -57.56 -3.88
N ARG A 66 19.90 -58.48 -3.94
CA ARG A 66 20.49 -58.89 -5.22
C ARG A 66 19.64 -60.05 -5.76
N PRO A 67 18.91 -59.88 -6.88
CA PRO A 67 18.31 -61.04 -7.53
C PRO A 67 19.46 -61.95 -7.99
N PHE A 68 19.38 -63.23 -7.61
CA PHE A 68 20.27 -64.28 -8.04
C PHE A 68 20.21 -64.36 -9.58
N VAL A 69 21.24 -63.83 -10.23
CA VAL A 69 21.40 -63.94 -11.69
C VAL A 69 21.89 -65.37 -11.94
N PRO A 70 21.13 -66.23 -12.63
CA PRO A 70 21.61 -67.56 -12.97
C PRO A 70 22.87 -67.42 -13.82
N ALA A 71 23.88 -68.26 -13.56
CA ALA A 71 25.14 -68.23 -14.28
C ALA A 71 24.88 -68.30 -15.79
N LEU A 72 25.22 -67.22 -16.50
CA LEU A 72 25.24 -67.15 -17.96
C LEU A 72 26.30 -68.14 -18.44
N VAL A 73 25.86 -69.37 -18.73
CA VAL A 73 26.58 -70.29 -19.60
C VAL A 73 26.86 -69.52 -20.90
N PRO A 74 28.12 -69.44 -21.38
CA PRO A 74 28.42 -68.82 -22.66
C PRO A 74 27.50 -69.43 -23.71
N PRO A 75 26.68 -68.65 -24.42
CA PRO A 75 25.81 -69.20 -25.46
C PRO A 75 26.72 -69.96 -26.42
N LYS A 76 26.48 -71.28 -26.54
CA LYS A 76 27.12 -72.09 -27.57
C LYS A 76 26.81 -71.42 -28.90
N ILE A 77 27.83 -70.88 -29.54
CA ILE A 77 27.79 -70.38 -30.91
C ILE A 77 27.45 -71.61 -31.76
N PRO A 78 26.27 -71.70 -32.39
CA PRO A 78 26.03 -72.75 -33.37
C PRO A 78 26.94 -72.49 -34.57
N ASP A 79 27.59 -73.55 -35.01
CA ASP A 79 28.57 -73.57 -36.07
C ASP A 79 28.07 -72.89 -37.36
N GLY A 80 28.81 -71.88 -37.79
CA GLY A 80 29.11 -71.67 -39.21
C GLY A 80 27.95 -71.39 -40.16
N GLU A 81 27.03 -70.48 -39.83
CA GLU A 81 26.28 -69.79 -40.88
C GLU A 81 27.07 -68.54 -41.30
N LYS A 82 27.40 -68.47 -42.60
CA LYS A 82 28.20 -67.40 -43.21
C LYS A 82 27.67 -66.04 -42.76
N VAL A 83 28.45 -65.33 -41.94
CA VAL A 83 28.10 -63.98 -41.49
C VAL A 83 28.18 -63.05 -42.70
N ASP A 84 27.02 -62.72 -43.27
CA ASP A 84 26.94 -61.86 -44.44
C ASP A 84 27.17 -60.40 -44.00
N PHE A 85 28.35 -59.85 -44.32
CA PHE A 85 28.73 -58.49 -43.90
C PHE A 85 27.77 -57.42 -44.45
N ASP A 86 27.15 -57.68 -45.61
CA ASP A 86 26.11 -56.83 -46.19
C ASP A 86 24.81 -56.85 -45.37
N ASP A 87 24.48 -57.98 -44.72
CA ASP A 87 23.32 -58.09 -43.85
C ASP A 87 23.51 -57.31 -42.54
N ILE A 88 24.73 -57.34 -41.99
CA ILE A 88 25.09 -56.50 -40.84
C ILE A 88 25.00 -55.02 -41.19
N HIS A 89 25.45 -54.63 -42.39
CA HIS A 89 25.41 -53.23 -42.80
C HIS A 89 23.96 -52.75 -43.04
N ARG A 90 23.11 -53.57 -43.68
CA ARG A 90 21.67 -53.29 -43.82
C ARG A 90 20.97 -53.17 -42.46
N LYS A 91 21.19 -54.13 -41.56
CA LYS A 91 20.59 -54.10 -40.21
C LYS A 91 21.04 -52.89 -39.39
N ARG A 92 22.27 -52.44 -39.57
CA ARG A 92 22.75 -51.19 -38.95
C ARG A 92 22.00 -49.98 -39.52
N MET A 93 21.93 -49.86 -40.85
CA MET A 93 21.22 -48.76 -41.50
C MET A 93 19.74 -48.71 -41.10
N GLU A 94 19.07 -49.87 -41.06
CA GLU A 94 17.66 -49.98 -40.65
C GLU A 94 17.45 -49.62 -39.17
N LYS A 95 18.36 -50.05 -38.28
CA LYS A 95 18.35 -49.64 -36.88
C LYS A 95 18.54 -48.13 -36.74
N ASP A 96 19.53 -47.56 -37.41
CA ASP A 96 19.84 -46.13 -37.29
C ASP A 96 18.67 -45.27 -37.84
N LEU A 97 17.99 -45.71 -38.90
CA LEU A 97 16.81 -45.04 -39.44
C LEU A 97 15.60 -45.12 -38.49
N THR A 98 15.36 -46.27 -37.89
CA THR A 98 14.26 -46.46 -36.93
C THR A 98 14.51 -45.74 -35.61
N GLU A 99 15.75 -45.74 -35.13
CA GLU A 99 16.18 -44.97 -33.95
C GLU A 99 16.03 -43.46 -34.21
N LEU A 100 16.44 -42.98 -35.38
CA LEU A 100 16.27 -41.58 -35.78
C LEU A 100 14.80 -41.17 -35.85
N GLN A 101 13.93 -42.00 -36.45
CA GLN A 101 12.49 -41.75 -36.47
C GLN A 101 11.88 -41.68 -35.06
N THR A 102 12.29 -42.59 -34.18
CA THR A 102 11.81 -42.63 -32.79
C THR A 102 12.27 -41.39 -32.01
N LEU A 103 13.51 -40.93 -32.20
CA LEU A 103 14.05 -39.71 -31.58
C LEU A 103 13.31 -38.46 -32.06
N ILE A 104 13.03 -38.38 -33.36
CA ILE A 104 12.26 -37.27 -33.94
C ILE A 104 10.86 -37.22 -33.33
N GLU A 105 10.14 -38.34 -33.34
CA GLU A 105 8.78 -38.42 -32.80
C GLU A 105 8.73 -38.14 -31.29
N ALA A 106 9.66 -38.70 -30.53
CA ALA A 106 9.78 -38.44 -29.10
C ALA A 106 10.05 -36.95 -28.78
N HIS A 107 10.90 -36.29 -29.56
CA HIS A 107 11.18 -34.86 -29.37
C HIS A 107 9.94 -33.99 -29.65
N PHE A 108 9.21 -34.25 -30.74
CA PHE A 108 7.98 -33.51 -31.06
C PHE A 108 6.88 -33.76 -30.04
N GLU A 109 6.67 -35.01 -29.63
CA GLU A 109 5.67 -35.35 -28.61
C GLU A 109 6.02 -34.77 -27.23
N SER A 110 7.30 -34.77 -26.82
CA SER A 110 7.73 -34.11 -25.57
C SER A 110 7.47 -32.62 -25.62
N ARG A 111 7.89 -31.95 -26.70
CA ARG A 111 7.69 -30.50 -26.87
C ARG A 111 6.22 -30.11 -26.91
N LYS A 112 5.40 -30.89 -27.60
CA LYS A 112 3.95 -30.65 -27.68
C LYS A 112 3.28 -30.78 -26.32
N LYS A 113 3.62 -31.81 -25.55
CA LYS A 113 3.09 -32.00 -24.18
C LYS A 113 3.53 -30.87 -23.25
N GLU A 114 4.79 -30.48 -23.29
CA GLU A 114 5.32 -29.35 -22.51
C GLU A 114 4.62 -28.03 -22.87
N GLU A 115 4.39 -27.77 -24.16
CA GLU A 115 3.67 -26.58 -24.63
C GLU A 115 2.21 -26.58 -24.19
N GLU A 116 1.50 -27.71 -24.30
CA GLU A 116 0.12 -27.83 -23.81
C GLU A 116 0.04 -27.62 -22.29
N GLU A 117 0.96 -28.18 -21.51
CA GLU A 117 1.03 -27.97 -20.06
C GLU A 117 1.31 -26.50 -19.71
N LEU A 118 2.23 -25.85 -20.43
CA LEU A 118 2.57 -24.45 -20.22
C LEU A 118 1.40 -23.53 -20.57
N ILE A 119 0.69 -23.80 -21.66
CA ILE A 119 -0.52 -23.07 -22.06
C ILE A 119 -1.61 -23.23 -21.00
N ASN A 120 -1.88 -24.46 -20.54
CA ASN A 120 -2.87 -24.74 -19.50
C ASN A 120 -2.53 -24.01 -18.19
N LEU A 121 -1.25 -24.01 -17.78
CA LEU A 121 -0.81 -23.31 -16.58
C LEU A 121 -0.97 -21.79 -16.73
N THR A 122 -0.57 -21.25 -17.87
CA THR A 122 -0.69 -19.82 -18.18
C THR A 122 -2.15 -19.39 -18.17
N GLN A 123 -3.04 -20.15 -18.80
CA GLN A 123 -4.47 -19.89 -18.82
C GLN A 123 -5.08 -19.91 -17.40
N ARG A 124 -4.66 -20.84 -16.53
CA ARG A 124 -5.09 -20.87 -15.13
C ARG A 124 -4.57 -19.66 -14.32
N ILE A 125 -3.36 -19.19 -14.59
CA ILE A 125 -2.81 -17.99 -13.96
C ILE A 125 -3.60 -16.76 -14.43
N GLU A 126 -3.87 -16.66 -15.72
CA GLU A 126 -4.60 -15.54 -16.31
C GLU A 126 -6.04 -15.49 -15.80
N ASN A 127 -6.73 -16.63 -15.74
CA ASN A 127 -8.07 -16.72 -15.16
C ASN A 127 -8.09 -16.24 -13.70
N ARG A 128 -7.11 -16.63 -12.88
CA ARG A 128 -7.00 -16.15 -11.48
C ARG A 128 -6.64 -14.68 -11.36
N ARG A 129 -5.94 -14.11 -12.35
CA ARG A 129 -5.67 -12.66 -12.41
C ARG A 129 -6.94 -11.90 -12.77
N ALA A 130 -7.65 -12.35 -13.81
CA ALA A 130 -8.92 -11.80 -14.24
C ALA A 130 -9.96 -11.85 -13.12
N GLU A 131 -10.08 -12.97 -12.40
CA GLU A 131 -11.01 -13.10 -11.27
C GLU A 131 -10.69 -12.11 -10.14
N ARG A 132 -9.40 -11.96 -9.77
CA ARG A 132 -8.99 -10.97 -8.76
C ARG A 132 -9.28 -9.54 -9.22
N ALA A 133 -9.01 -9.23 -10.49
CA ALA A 133 -9.32 -7.92 -11.06
C ALA A 133 -10.82 -7.64 -11.01
N GLU A 134 -11.66 -8.63 -11.34
CA GLU A 134 -13.11 -8.51 -11.28
C GLU A 134 -13.63 -8.34 -9.85
N GLN A 135 -13.08 -9.11 -8.89
CA GLN A 135 -13.40 -8.93 -7.47
C GLN A 135 -13.05 -7.52 -6.98
N HIS A 136 -11.90 -6.98 -7.40
CA HIS A 136 -11.53 -5.60 -7.08
C HIS A 136 -12.48 -4.58 -7.74
N ARG A 137 -12.89 -4.80 -8.98
CA ARG A 137 -13.86 -3.96 -9.68
C ARG A 137 -15.20 -3.93 -8.95
N ILE A 138 -15.74 -5.10 -8.58
CA ILE A 138 -16.99 -5.22 -7.81
C ILE A 138 -16.89 -4.52 -6.45
N ARG A 139 -15.78 -4.70 -5.72
CA ARG A 139 -15.57 -4.01 -4.43
C ARG A 139 -15.55 -2.49 -4.59
N THR A 140 -14.86 -2.00 -5.63
CA THR A 140 -14.73 -0.56 -5.92
C THR A 140 -16.07 0.03 -6.33
N GLU A 141 -16.85 -0.68 -7.16
CA GLU A 141 -18.18 -0.28 -7.59
C GLU A 141 -19.17 -0.23 -6.42
N ARG A 142 -19.19 -1.26 -5.56
CA ARG A 142 -20.02 -1.27 -4.33
C ARG A 142 -19.64 -0.14 -3.38
N GLU A 143 -18.35 0.16 -3.22
CA GLU A 143 -17.93 1.28 -2.39
C GLU A 143 -18.35 2.62 -2.99
N LYS A 144 -18.19 2.79 -4.31
CA LYS A 144 -18.65 3.99 -5.02
C LYS A 144 -20.17 4.16 -4.91
N GLU A 145 -20.94 3.09 -5.00
CA GLU A 145 -22.40 3.13 -4.80
C GLU A 145 -22.78 3.57 -3.38
N ARG A 146 -22.08 3.07 -2.34
CA ARG A 146 -22.28 3.51 -0.96
C ARG A 146 -21.99 4.99 -0.79
N GLN A 147 -20.86 5.46 -1.32
CA GLN A 147 -20.49 6.87 -1.27
C GLN A 147 -21.51 7.74 -2.02
N ASN A 148 -21.99 7.28 -3.18
CA ASN A 148 -23.02 7.98 -3.95
C ASN A 148 -24.35 8.05 -3.22
N LYS A 149 -24.82 6.97 -2.57
CA LYS A 149 -26.04 6.98 -1.75
C LYS A 149 -25.95 7.96 -0.59
N LEU A 150 -24.81 8.00 0.10
CA LEU A 150 -24.58 8.96 1.19
C LEU A 150 -24.53 10.40 0.67
N ALA A 151 -23.92 10.62 -0.49
CA ALA A 151 -23.88 11.94 -1.14
C ALA A 151 -25.27 12.39 -1.60
N GLU A 152 -26.08 11.50 -2.17
CA GLU A 152 -27.43 11.77 -2.64
C GLU A 152 -28.41 11.99 -1.48
N GLU A 153 -28.35 11.19 -0.40
CA GLU A 153 -29.17 11.41 0.80
C GLU A 153 -28.81 12.75 1.46
N LYS A 154 -27.53 13.10 1.49
CA LYS A 154 -27.07 14.41 1.97
C LYS A 154 -27.55 15.53 1.07
N ALA A 155 -27.48 15.35 -0.25
CA ALA A 155 -27.97 16.35 -1.22
C ALA A 155 -29.49 16.55 -1.08
N ARG A 156 -30.26 15.47 -0.91
CA ARG A 156 -31.72 15.55 -0.70
C ARG A 156 -32.08 16.25 0.61
N LYS A 157 -31.35 15.98 1.71
CA LYS A 157 -31.51 16.69 2.98
C LYS A 157 -31.15 18.16 2.85
N GLU A 158 -30.08 18.49 2.14
CA GLU A 158 -29.68 19.88 1.88
C GLU A 158 -30.69 20.61 0.99
N GLU A 159 -31.33 19.93 0.02
CA GLU A 159 -32.39 20.49 -0.83
C GLU A 159 -33.71 20.72 -0.07
N GLU A 160 -34.14 19.78 0.77
CA GLU A 160 -35.30 19.96 1.65
C GLU A 160 -35.07 21.07 2.69
N GLU A 161 -33.87 21.16 3.27
CA GLU A 161 -33.52 22.24 4.20
C GLU A 161 -33.46 23.60 3.49
N ALA A 162 -32.96 23.64 2.25
CA ALA A 162 -32.97 24.86 1.43
C ALA A 162 -34.40 25.31 1.09
N LYS A 163 -35.29 24.37 0.74
CA LYS A 163 -36.71 24.66 0.48
C LYS A 163 -37.44 25.13 1.73
N ARG A 164 -37.24 24.46 2.87
CA ARG A 164 -37.83 24.87 4.16
C ARG A 164 -37.34 26.24 4.59
N LYS A 165 -36.05 26.54 4.38
CA LYS A 165 -35.47 27.86 4.65
C LYS A 165 -36.05 28.94 3.74
N ALA A 166 -36.26 28.65 2.46
CA ALA A 166 -36.92 29.58 1.53
C ALA A 166 -38.38 29.86 1.93
N ASP A 167 -39.13 28.83 2.33
CA ASP A 167 -40.52 28.98 2.81
C ASP A 167 -40.60 29.72 4.15
N ASP A 168 -39.68 29.43 5.08
CA ASP A 168 -39.57 30.13 6.36
C ASP A 168 -39.15 31.59 6.16
N ASP A 169 -38.25 31.89 5.23
CA ASP A 169 -37.85 33.26 4.91
C ASP A 169 -38.96 34.02 4.16
N ALA A 170 -39.77 33.35 3.34
CA ALA A 170 -40.95 33.93 2.71
C ALA A 170 -42.06 34.22 3.74
N LYS A 171 -42.32 33.29 4.68
CA LYS A 171 -43.25 33.48 5.79
C LYS A 171 -42.76 34.58 6.75
N LYS A 172 -41.47 34.58 7.09
CA LYS A 172 -40.85 35.65 7.88
C LYS A 172 -40.95 36.96 7.15
N LYS A 173 -40.62 37.08 5.87
CA LYS A 173 -40.77 38.33 5.10
C LYS A 173 -42.21 38.86 5.13
N LYS A 174 -43.22 37.98 5.04
CA LYS A 174 -44.64 38.37 5.18
C LYS A 174 -44.96 38.90 6.59
N VAL A 175 -44.46 38.26 7.64
CA VAL A 175 -44.64 38.70 9.05
C VAL A 175 -43.81 39.95 9.37
N LEU A 176 -42.67 40.12 8.72
CA LEU A 176 -41.65 41.11 9.03
C LEU A 176 -41.83 42.44 8.33
N THR A 177 -42.56 42.47 7.21
CA THR A 177 -43.09 43.71 6.63
C THR A 177 -43.97 44.47 7.65
N SER A 178 -44.44 43.81 8.73
CA SER A 178 -45.21 44.44 9.81
C SER A 178 -44.38 44.92 11.01
N PHE A 179 -43.11 44.54 11.16
CA PHE A 179 -42.35 44.91 12.36
C PHE A 179 -40.89 45.23 12.02
N GLN A 180 -40.60 46.53 11.99
CA GLN A 180 -39.29 47.19 11.99
C GLN A 180 -38.08 46.25 12.21
N TYR A 181 -37.59 45.63 11.14
CA TYR A 181 -36.49 44.68 11.17
C TYR A 181 -35.37 45.16 10.26
N MET A 182 -34.46 45.95 10.83
CA MET A 182 -33.33 46.48 10.10
C MET A 182 -31.99 45.80 10.49
N GLY A 183 -31.99 44.84 11.42
CA GLY A 183 -30.76 44.27 11.98
C GLY A 183 -30.45 42.80 11.63
N PHE A 184 -31.46 41.96 11.41
CA PHE A 184 -31.26 40.50 11.32
C PHE A 184 -31.30 39.96 9.86
N MET A 185 -31.79 40.73 8.87
CA MET A 185 -31.76 40.36 7.43
C MET A 185 -30.36 40.47 6.82
N GLN A 186 -29.54 41.41 7.29
CA GLN A 186 -28.23 41.67 6.71
C GLN A 186 -27.21 40.54 6.97
N ARG A 187 -27.50 39.65 7.92
CA ARG A 187 -26.68 38.48 8.23
C ARG A 187 -27.14 37.21 7.51
N THR A 188 -28.40 37.11 7.11
CA THR A 188 -28.97 35.93 6.44
C THR A 188 -28.75 35.95 4.93
N ASP A 189 -28.81 37.11 4.27
CA ASP A 189 -28.54 37.24 2.83
C ASP A 189 -27.09 36.84 2.44
N LYS A 190 -26.12 37.00 3.35
CA LYS A 190 -24.73 36.53 3.13
C LYS A 190 -24.53 35.02 3.28
N ARG A 191 -25.56 34.27 3.70
CA ARG A 191 -25.52 32.81 3.96
C ARG A 191 -26.27 31.97 2.91
N GLY A 192 -26.75 32.59 1.82
CA GLY A 192 -27.45 31.90 0.73
C GLY A 192 -26.61 31.63 -0.53
N GLY A 193 -25.36 32.08 -0.57
CA GLY A 193 -24.42 31.70 -1.64
C GLY A 193 -23.76 30.33 -1.40
N PRO A 194 -23.02 29.78 -2.39
CA PRO A 194 -22.24 28.56 -2.22
C PRO A 194 -21.51 28.61 -0.87
N LYS A 195 -21.62 27.55 -0.06
CA LYS A 195 -21.03 27.44 1.29
C LYS A 195 -19.60 28.00 1.23
N LYS A 196 -19.40 29.23 1.73
CA LYS A 196 -18.07 29.83 1.76
C LYS A 196 -17.21 28.89 2.60
N GLN A 197 -16.15 28.37 2.00
CA GLN A 197 -15.24 27.43 2.64
C GLN A 197 -14.87 27.96 4.02
N THR A 198 -15.08 27.13 5.04
CA THR A 198 -14.82 27.57 6.41
C THR A 198 -13.31 27.83 6.59
N GLU A 199 -12.92 28.76 7.47
CA GLU A 199 -11.50 29.00 7.75
C GLU A 199 -10.77 27.72 8.21
N ARG A 200 -11.50 26.80 8.85
CA ARG A 200 -11.00 25.46 9.21
C ARG A 200 -10.70 24.61 7.98
N GLU A 201 -11.58 24.60 7.00
CA GLU A 201 -11.38 23.89 5.74
C GLU A 201 -10.23 24.51 4.92
N LYS A 202 -10.17 25.84 4.81
CA LYS A 202 -9.06 26.53 4.13
C LYS A 202 -7.73 26.19 4.76
N LYS A 203 -7.64 26.25 6.10
CA LYS A 203 -6.43 25.86 6.83
C LYS A 203 -6.06 24.40 6.52
N LYS A 204 -7.04 23.49 6.51
CA LYS A 204 -6.79 22.07 6.20
C LYS A 204 -6.26 21.90 4.77
N THR A 205 -6.88 22.56 3.79
CA THR A 205 -6.47 22.53 2.38
C THR A 205 -5.05 23.08 2.20
N ILE A 206 -4.75 24.25 2.76
CA ILE A 206 -3.40 24.86 2.65
C ILE A 206 -2.34 23.98 3.33
N LEU A 207 -2.65 23.38 4.48
CA LEU A 207 -1.71 22.48 5.16
C LEU A 207 -1.49 21.18 4.39
N SER A 208 -2.53 20.63 3.74
CA SER A 208 -2.35 19.46 2.86
C SER A 208 -1.53 19.81 1.62
N GLU A 209 -1.73 20.98 1.01
CA GLU A 209 -0.94 21.44 -0.15
C GLU A 209 0.54 21.62 0.19
N ARG A 210 0.84 22.09 1.41
CA ARG A 210 2.22 22.24 1.91
C ARG A 210 2.86 20.92 2.33
N ARG A 211 2.08 19.86 2.54
CA ARG A 211 2.58 18.57 3.00
C ARG A 211 3.21 17.83 1.82
N LYS A 212 4.52 17.61 1.89
CA LYS A 212 5.24 16.75 0.95
C LYS A 212 5.14 15.31 1.43
N GLU A 213 4.58 14.43 0.61
CA GLU A 213 4.59 13.00 0.89
C GLU A 213 6.02 12.47 0.77
N LEU A 214 6.44 11.66 1.74
CA LEU A 214 7.77 11.05 1.76
C LEU A 214 7.62 9.57 1.48
N ASN A 215 8.28 9.10 0.43
CA ASN A 215 8.45 7.67 0.16
C ASN A 215 9.84 7.26 0.68
N VAL A 216 9.89 6.31 1.61
CA VAL A 216 11.13 5.91 2.31
C VAL A 216 11.54 4.46 1.99
N GLU A 217 10.67 3.67 1.35
CA GLU A 217 10.83 2.22 1.27
C GLU A 217 11.93 1.77 0.29
N ASN A 218 12.28 2.59 -0.69
CA ASN A 218 13.21 2.23 -1.77
C ASN A 218 14.38 3.22 -1.96
N LEU A 219 14.83 3.88 -0.88
CA LEU A 219 15.95 4.83 -0.97
C LEU A 219 17.29 4.20 -0.55
N SER A 220 18.36 4.58 -1.25
CA SER A 220 19.73 4.25 -0.85
C SER A 220 20.16 5.07 0.38
N ALA A 221 21.15 4.57 1.12
CA ALA A 221 21.63 5.20 2.35
C ALA A 221 22.06 6.67 2.16
N ASP A 222 22.71 7.00 1.04
CA ASP A 222 23.12 8.37 0.75
C ASP A 222 21.93 9.29 0.50
N LYS A 223 20.91 8.81 -0.25
CA LYS A 223 19.67 9.56 -0.48
C LYS A 223 18.88 9.76 0.81
N LEU A 224 18.93 8.81 1.75
CA LEU A 224 18.32 8.96 3.08
C LEU A 224 19.00 10.08 3.89
N ARG A 225 20.33 10.20 3.81
CA ARG A 225 21.05 11.31 4.46
C ARG A 225 20.73 12.66 3.83
N GLU A 226 20.62 12.72 2.50
CA GLU A 226 20.24 13.96 1.79
C GLU A 226 18.82 14.40 2.17
N THR A 227 17.83 13.49 2.06
CA THR A 227 16.43 13.77 2.43
C THR A 227 16.28 14.16 3.90
N ALA A 228 17.00 13.52 4.82
CA ALA A 228 17.02 13.92 6.23
C ALA A 228 17.56 15.35 6.42
N ASN A 229 18.63 15.71 5.72
CA ASN A 229 19.17 17.07 5.76
C ASN A 229 18.21 18.11 5.15
N GLU A 230 17.50 17.76 4.08
CA GLU A 230 16.49 18.63 3.47
C GLU A 230 15.30 18.86 4.41
N LEU A 231 14.79 17.81 5.06
CA LEU A 231 13.72 17.93 6.05
C LEU A 231 14.15 18.76 7.26
N TRP A 232 15.39 18.59 7.73
CA TRP A 232 15.93 19.40 8.81
C TRP A 232 16.01 20.89 8.44
N LYS A 233 16.53 21.21 7.25
CA LYS A 233 16.56 22.59 6.73
C LYS A 233 15.14 23.17 6.59
N TRP A 234 14.19 22.37 6.11
CA TRP A 234 12.80 22.78 5.97
C TRP A 234 12.14 23.08 7.31
N MET A 235 12.34 22.22 8.31
CA MET A 235 11.88 22.43 9.67
C MET A 235 12.47 23.72 10.26
N ARG A 236 13.78 23.93 10.09
CA ARG A 236 14.48 25.12 10.58
C ARG A 236 13.94 26.41 9.96
N GLN A 237 13.64 26.40 8.67
CA GLN A 237 13.04 27.53 7.97
C GLN A 237 11.64 27.85 8.52
N LEU A 238 10.79 26.83 8.73
CA LEU A 238 9.45 27.02 9.30
C LEU A 238 9.49 27.57 10.73
N GLU A 239 10.45 27.15 11.54
CA GLU A 239 10.67 27.71 12.88
C GLU A 239 11.06 29.19 12.84
N ALA A 240 11.95 29.57 11.92
CA ALA A 240 12.36 30.96 11.75
C ALA A 240 11.18 31.84 11.32
N GLU A 241 10.38 31.39 10.35
CA GLU A 241 9.17 32.10 9.92
C GLU A 241 8.14 32.24 11.05
N LYS A 242 7.94 31.16 11.82
CA LYS A 242 7.06 31.20 13.00
C LYS A 242 7.52 32.25 14.00
N PHE A 243 8.82 32.31 14.30
CA PHE A 243 9.39 33.28 15.23
C PHE A 243 9.14 34.71 14.76
N GLU A 244 9.43 35.02 13.49
CA GLU A 244 9.19 36.34 12.91
C GLU A 244 7.71 36.74 12.96
N LEU A 245 6.81 35.81 12.64
CA LEU A 245 5.37 36.07 12.73
C LEU A 245 4.91 36.32 14.17
N GLN A 246 5.46 35.58 15.14
CA GLN A 246 5.17 35.81 16.56
C GLN A 246 5.67 37.18 17.02
N TYR A 247 6.89 37.57 16.63
CA TYR A 247 7.44 38.87 16.96
C TYR A 247 6.60 40.02 16.36
N ARG A 248 6.26 39.92 15.07
CA ARG A 248 5.36 40.89 14.41
C ARG A 248 4.00 41.00 15.10
N TYR A 249 3.41 39.86 15.49
CA TYR A 249 2.13 39.85 16.19
C TYR A 249 2.21 40.58 17.55
N MET A 250 3.31 40.42 18.31
CA MET A 250 3.52 41.15 19.56
C MET A 250 3.60 42.67 19.34
N CYS A 251 4.35 43.11 18.33
CA CYS A 251 4.45 44.53 17.97
C CYS A 251 3.08 45.11 17.55
N GLN A 252 2.37 44.41 16.65
CA GLN A 252 1.04 44.81 16.21
C GLN A 252 0.04 44.89 17.36
N LYS A 253 0.11 43.96 18.31
CA LYS A 253 -0.74 43.98 19.51
C LYS A 253 -0.49 45.24 20.35
N TYR A 254 0.77 45.64 20.52
CA TYR A 254 1.10 46.88 21.22
C TYR A 254 0.62 48.12 20.45
N GLU A 255 0.88 48.19 19.13
CA GLU A 255 0.42 49.28 18.27
C GLU A 255 -1.10 49.46 18.33
N ILE A 256 -1.87 48.36 18.26
CA ILE A 256 -3.33 48.39 18.39
C ILE A 256 -3.75 48.97 19.73
N THR A 257 -3.11 48.59 20.84
CA THR A 257 -3.40 49.15 22.16
C THR A 257 -3.15 50.65 22.20
N VAL A 258 -2.00 51.10 21.69
CA VAL A 258 -1.66 52.54 21.63
C VAL A 258 -2.66 53.30 20.76
N LEU A 259 -3.03 52.76 19.59
CA LEU A 259 -4.01 53.36 18.69
C LEU A 259 -5.39 53.47 19.34
N ARG A 260 -5.83 52.45 20.08
CA ARG A 260 -7.08 52.50 20.84
C ARG A 260 -7.09 53.60 21.89
N ASN A 261 -5.98 53.76 22.62
CA ASN A 261 -5.83 54.82 23.63
C ASN A 261 -5.89 56.19 22.97
N ARG A 262 -5.12 56.41 21.89
CA ARG A 262 -5.13 57.66 21.12
C ARG A 262 -6.52 58.03 20.63
N VAL A 263 -7.26 57.07 20.06
CA VAL A 263 -8.65 57.29 19.62
C VAL A 263 -9.54 57.68 20.79
N SER A 264 -9.43 56.99 21.93
CA SER A 264 -10.21 57.31 23.13
C SER A 264 -9.90 58.71 23.65
N ASP A 265 -8.63 59.10 23.71
CA ASP A 265 -8.22 60.42 24.21
C ASP A 265 -8.69 61.55 23.29
N HIS A 266 -8.68 61.35 21.97
CA HIS A 266 -9.27 62.31 21.02
C HIS A 266 -10.81 62.36 21.07
N GLN A 267 -11.47 61.35 21.64
CA GLN A 267 -12.93 61.29 21.78
C GLN A 267 -13.45 61.80 23.13
N LYS A 268 -12.58 61.96 24.13
CA LYS A 268 -12.94 62.58 25.40
C LYS A 268 -13.15 64.08 25.15
N LYS A 269 -14.42 64.51 25.23
CA LYS A 269 -14.80 65.93 25.29
C LYS A 269 -14.59 66.47 26.69
#